data_AF-A0A661C9W1-F1
#
_entry.id   AF-A0A661C9W1-F1
#
_cell.length_a   1.000
_cell.length_b   1.000
_cell.length_c   1.000
_cell.angle_alpha   90.00
_cell.angle_beta   90.00
_cell.angle_gamma   90.00
#
_symmetry.space_group_name_H-M   'P 1'
#
loop_
_entity.id
_entity.type
_entity.pdbx_description
1 polymer ?
#
loop_
_entity_poly.entity_id
_entity_poly.type
_entity_poly.pdbx_seq_one_letter_code
_entity_poly.pdbx_strand_id
1 'polypeptide(L)' 'MTRILGIDPGSRFTGFGVIDIDGNHAKHVANGCIKVKGET' A
#
# COMPACT_ATOMS: atom_id res chain seq x y z
N MET A 1 -3.50 15.04 -9.92
CA MET A 1 -3.88 13.85 -9.15
C MET A 1 -2.68 12.89 -9.10
N THR A 2 -2.15 12.64 -7.90
CA THR A 2 -0.99 11.75 -7.67
C THR A 2 -1.43 10.56 -6.84
N ARG A 3 -1.10 9.34 -7.26
CA ARG A 3 -1.36 8.12 -6.48
C ARG A 3 -0.13 7.73 -5.67
N ILE A 4 -0.32 7.51 -4.37
CA ILE A 4 0.74 7.12 -3.43
C ILE A 4 0.46 5.70 -2.95
N LEU A 5 1.49 4.86 -2.98
CA LEU A 5 1.50 3.51 -2.42
C LEU A 5 2.45 3.48 -1.22
N GLY A 6 1.91 3.30 -0.02
CA GLY A 6 2.68 3.00 1.18
C GLY A 6 2.89 1.49 1.29
N ILE A 7 4.10 1.08 1.66
CA ILE A 7 4.49 -0.34 1.85
C ILE A 7 5.01 -0.52 3.26
N ASP A 8 4.50 -1.54 3.95
CA ASP A 8 4.97 -1.99 5.27
C ASP A 8 5.44 -3.45 5.18
N PRO A 9 6.76 -3.68 4.99
CA PRO A 9 7.29 -5.02 4.76
C PRO A 9 7.30 -5.88 6.03
N GLY A 10 6.90 -7.14 5.90
CA GLY A 10 6.98 -8.13 6.96
C GLY A 10 7.41 -9.51 6.44
N SER A 11 7.94 -10.35 7.32
CA SER A 11 8.55 -11.64 6.95
C SER A 11 7.58 -12.64 6.32
N ARG A 12 6.29 -12.59 6.69
CA ARG A 12 5.24 -13.48 6.18
C ARG A 12 4.20 -12.74 5.33
N PHE A 13 4.09 -11.44 5.54
CA PHE A 13 2.97 -10.61 5.15
C PHE A 13 3.47 -9.18 4.96
N THR A 14 3.24 -8.59 3.79
CA THR A 14 3.56 -7.19 3.49
C THR A 14 2.27 -6.38 3.44
N GLY A 15 2.13 -5.41 4.33
CA GLY A 15 1.03 -4.46 4.32
C GLY A 15 1.18 -3.43 3.20
N PHE A 16 0.06 -2.94 2.68
CA PHE A 16 0.05 -1.82 1.75
C PHE A 16 -1.17 -0.91 1.97
N GLY A 17 -1.00 0.36 1.62
CA GLY A 17 -2.07 1.35 1.57
C GLY A 17 -1.95 2.22 0.32
N VAL A 18 -3.08 2.54 -0.30
CA VAL A 18 -3.15 3.39 -1.50
C VAL A 18 -4.02 4.60 -1.19
N ILE A 19 -3.48 5.78 -1.47
CA ILE A 19 -4.22 7.03 -1.42
C ILE A 19 -4.05 7.81 -2.73
N ASP A 20 -5.07 8.57 -3.08
CA ASP A 20 -4.97 9.60 -4.11
C ASP A 20 -4.81 10.96 -3.44
N ILE A 21 -3.85 11.75 -3.93
CA ILE A 21 -3.61 13.14 -3.54
C ILE A 21 -4.09 14.07 -4.65
N ASP A 22 -4.96 15.00 -4.28
CA ASP A 22 -5.39 16.13 -5.10
C ASP A 22 -5.22 17.44 -4.34
N GLY A 23 -4.14 18.16 -4.65
CA GLY A 23 -3.68 19.29 -3.85
C GLY A 23 -3.39 18.86 -2.41
N ASN A 24 -4.10 19.47 -1.45
CA ASN A 24 -4.00 19.13 -0.02
C ASN A 24 -5.04 18.10 0.45
N HIS A 25 -5.84 17.55 -0.46
CA HIS A 25 -6.81 16.51 -0.10
C HIS A 25 -6.24 15.12 -0.35
N ALA A 26 -6.31 14.28 0.68
CA ALA A 26 -6.00 12.86 0.59
C ALA A 26 -7.28 12.05 0.59
N LYS A 27 -7.41 11.12 -0.36
CA LYS A 27 -8.53 10.18 -0.45
C LYS A 27 -8.02 8.75 -0.34
N HIS A 28 -8.60 7.98 0.58
CA HIS A 28 -8.35 6.54 0.67
C HIS A 28 -8.87 5.84 -0.59
N VAL A 29 -8.06 4.91 -1.13
CA VAL A 29 -8.42 4.11 -2.30
C VAL A 29 -8.54 2.65 -1.91
N ALA A 30 -7.51 2.10 -1.26
CA ALA A 30 -7.46 0.72 -0.84
C ALA A 30 -6.40 0.52 0.24
N ASN A 31 -6.51 -0.57 0.99
CA ASN A 31 -5.46 -1.08 1.84
C ASN A 31 -5.57 -2.60 1.92
N GLY A 32 -4.49 -3.26 2.28
CA GLY A 32 -4.49 -4.70 2.40
C GLY A 32 -3.15 -5.25 2.84
N CYS A 33 -3.05 -6.57 2.77
CA CYS A 33 -1.83 -7.28 3.08
C CYS A 33 -1.66 -8.45 2.11
N ILE A 34 -0.44 -8.64 1.62
CA ILE A 34 -0.11 -9.70 0.68
C ILE A 34 0.78 -10.71 1.40
N LYS A 35 0.40 -11.99 1.34
CA LYS A 35 1.23 -13.08 1.88
C LYS A 35 2.49 -13.20 1.01
N VAL A 36 3.65 -13.07 1.65
CA VAL A 36 4.93 -13.23 0.99
C VAL A 36 5.09 -14.69 0.58
N LYS A 37 5.25 -14.93 -0.72
CA LYS A 37 5.67 -16.22 -1.26
C LYS A 37 7.15 -16.10 -1.59
N GLY A 38 8.01 -16.75 -0.82
CA GLY A 38 9.40 -16.93 -1.22
C GLY A 38 9.47 -18.00 -2.30
N GLU A 39 10.19 -17.76 -3.38
CA GLU A 39 10.72 -18.84 -4.19
C GLU A 39 11.84 -19.49 -3.36
N THR A 40 11.78 -20.81 -3.19
CA THR A 40 12.81 -21.60 -2.48
C THR A 40 13.75 -22.19 -3.50
#